data_AF-A0A838HPU2-F1
#
_entry.id   AF-A0A838HPU2-F1
#
_cell.length_a   1.000
_cell.length_b   1.000
_cell.length_c   1.000
_cell.angle_alpha   90.00
_cell.angle_beta   90.00
_cell.angle_gamma   90.00
#
_symmetry.space_group_name_H-M   'P 1'
#
loop_
_entity.id
_entity.type
_entity.pdbx_description
1 polymer ?
#
loop_
_entity_poly.entity_id
_entity_poly.type
_entity_poly.pdbx_seq_one_letter_code
_entity_poly.pdbx_strand_id
1 'polypeptide(L)'
;MIGRGLVPAALPPAQTPGPDISLRTHIHTTSYGRADIEGIVLPRVQTNLIDVRLETFHDRTHELRGQGFDAAAIVMLGGAGAGTAEAAGFWARFVMVEGVGVWAMELIHVLAGYMDLYANARGPVVDHLGPFDTMAGAGGQHECAFSKVKLGWLDAGAILQHQGRFAAHDLHSVGLVQPAPSFKTTAVKVGGEKNYFVAEARQKVDQFDVNIPNEGVIVYQVEEEDIDPSSARIMPIVHLKTPAALQAGSTYSSDSGVRVDVITGLVGGFSIRVTDGSQPVVMESGQLLFYRDSTRDGTGDVHTPSVIGLGGWQQMRHVFSGDPGVVYAVDQDGRLLFYRDTRRDGTGDVSSPGVIGQGGWQDMLHLTYGGDGIIYAVNGQGQLLFYRDHNRDGTGDVHTPSVIGLGGWQVFRHLFSGGPDGSLYAVVA
;
A
#
# COMPACT_ATOMS: atom_id res chain seq x y z
N MET A 1 -42.10 -1.07 -10.60
CA MET A 1 -42.75 -1.11 -9.26
C MET A 1 -44.24 -0.82 -9.39
N ILE A 2 -45.09 -1.39 -8.54
CA ILE A 2 -46.53 -1.04 -8.41
C ILE A 2 -46.77 -0.66 -6.95
N GLY A 3 -47.53 0.42 -6.74
CA GLY A 3 -48.17 0.73 -5.45
C GLY A 3 -49.64 1.12 -5.65
N ARG A 4 -50.55 0.27 -5.16
CA ARG A 4 -51.95 0.53 -4.73
C ARG A 4 -52.51 -0.86 -4.35
N GLY A 5 -52.99 -1.20 -3.15
CA GLY A 5 -53.17 -0.60 -1.83
C GLY A 5 -53.98 -1.58 -0.95
N LEU A 6 -54.15 -1.25 0.36
CA LEU A 6 -54.95 -1.88 1.45
C LEU A 6 -54.11 -2.69 2.48
N VAL A 7 -54.03 -2.46 3.81
CA VAL A 7 -54.65 -1.63 4.89
C VAL A 7 -53.62 -1.64 6.07
N PRO A 8 -53.58 -0.68 7.03
CA PRO A 8 -52.38 -0.39 7.82
C PRO A 8 -52.27 -1.24 9.09
N ALA A 9 -51.16 -1.97 9.22
CA ALA A 9 -50.56 -2.25 10.52
C ALA A 9 -49.67 -1.07 10.87
N ALA A 10 -49.72 -0.61 12.12
CA ALA A 10 -48.94 0.53 12.62
C ALA A 10 -47.48 0.42 12.16
N LEU A 11 -47.05 1.37 11.33
CA LEU A 11 -45.65 1.45 10.93
C LEU A 11 -44.82 1.66 12.21
N PRO A 12 -43.77 0.85 12.46
CA PRO A 12 -42.79 1.21 13.46
C PRO A 12 -42.25 2.61 13.13
N PRO A 13 -41.78 3.38 14.14
CA PRO A 13 -41.28 4.74 13.92
C PRO A 13 -40.31 4.72 12.74
N ALA A 14 -40.47 5.70 11.84
CA ALA A 14 -39.67 5.82 10.62
C ALA A 14 -38.20 5.68 10.99
N GLN A 15 -37.63 4.51 10.69
CA GLN A 15 -36.20 4.32 10.72
C GLN A 15 -35.67 5.34 9.72
N THR A 16 -34.71 6.16 10.15
CA THR A 16 -33.92 6.98 9.23
C THR A 16 -33.54 6.07 8.07
N PRO A 17 -33.84 6.44 6.81
CA PRO A 17 -33.47 5.61 5.67
C PRO A 17 -31.98 5.29 5.82
N GLY A 18 -31.63 4.00 5.75
CA GLY A 18 -30.24 3.59 5.70
C GLY A 18 -29.50 4.27 4.53
N PRO A 19 -28.17 4.20 4.50
CA PRO A 19 -27.40 4.72 3.39
C PRO A 19 -27.90 4.14 2.06
N ASP A 20 -27.96 4.97 1.02
CA ASP A 20 -28.38 4.54 -0.30
C ASP A 20 -27.32 3.60 -0.91
N ILE A 21 -27.70 2.33 -1.06
CA ILE A 21 -26.90 1.26 -1.64
C ILE A 21 -27.47 0.80 -2.98
N SER A 22 -28.23 1.67 -3.67
CA SER A 22 -28.73 1.37 -5.00
C SER A 22 -27.58 1.18 -6.00
N LEU A 23 -27.82 0.41 -7.06
CA LEU A 23 -26.84 0.16 -8.11
C LEU A 23 -26.34 1.47 -8.75
N ARG A 24 -27.24 2.44 -8.94
CA ARG A 24 -26.87 3.77 -9.42
C ARG A 24 -25.90 4.47 -8.48
N THR A 25 -26.23 4.52 -7.19
CA THR A 25 -25.38 5.15 -6.19
C THR A 25 -24.05 4.44 -6.03
N HIS A 26 -24.01 3.10 -6.15
CA HIS A 26 -22.76 2.34 -6.23
C HIS A 26 -21.90 2.80 -7.41
N ILE A 27 -22.37 2.66 -8.65
CA ILE A 27 -21.60 3.03 -9.86
C ILE A 27 -21.17 4.50 -9.82
N HIS A 28 -22.05 5.42 -9.43
CA HIS A 28 -21.73 6.84 -9.33
C HIS A 28 -20.66 7.12 -8.27
N THR A 29 -20.76 6.48 -7.11
CA THR A 29 -19.82 6.71 -6.00
C THR A 29 -18.46 6.08 -6.29
N THR A 30 -18.42 4.81 -6.73
CA THR A 30 -17.17 4.08 -6.98
C THR A 30 -16.46 4.58 -8.24
N SER A 31 -17.15 5.24 -9.16
CA SER A 31 -16.54 5.91 -10.33
C SER A 31 -16.19 7.38 -10.10
N TYR A 32 -16.42 7.92 -8.89
CA TYR A 32 -16.24 9.35 -8.57
C TYR A 32 -17.05 10.28 -9.48
N GLY A 33 -18.24 9.83 -9.91
CA GLY A 33 -19.13 10.54 -10.82
C GLY A 33 -18.72 10.48 -12.30
N ARG A 34 -17.72 9.68 -12.67
CA ARG A 34 -17.35 9.47 -14.08
C ARG A 34 -18.31 8.55 -14.82
N ALA A 35 -19.03 7.70 -14.09
CA ALA A 35 -20.08 6.86 -14.61
C ALA A 35 -21.37 7.09 -13.81
N ASP A 36 -22.49 7.05 -14.51
CA ASP A 36 -23.82 7.06 -13.92
C ASP A 36 -24.70 6.12 -14.75
N ILE A 37 -25.77 5.61 -14.13
CA ILE A 37 -26.73 4.76 -14.82
C ILE A 37 -28.13 5.32 -14.63
N GLU A 38 -28.83 5.48 -15.74
CA GLU A 38 -30.25 5.80 -15.77
C GLU A 38 -30.97 4.69 -16.53
N GLY A 39 -32.04 4.15 -15.94
CA GLY A 39 -32.72 2.99 -16.48
C GLY A 39 -34.22 3.19 -16.59
N ILE A 40 -34.81 2.63 -17.64
CA ILE A 40 -36.26 2.45 -17.74
C ILE A 40 -36.63 1.04 -17.28
N VAL A 41 -37.77 0.91 -16.59
CA VAL A 41 -38.29 -0.40 -16.18
C VAL A 41 -39.43 -0.78 -17.11
N LEU A 42 -39.22 -1.85 -17.88
CA LEU A 42 -40.25 -2.41 -18.75
C LEU A 42 -41.31 -3.18 -17.94
N PRO A 43 -42.53 -3.38 -18.48
CA PRO A 43 -43.56 -4.19 -17.85
C PRO A 43 -43.05 -5.61 -17.54
N ARG A 44 -43.39 -6.10 -16.33
CA ARG A 44 -43.00 -7.44 -15.88
C ARG A 44 -43.50 -8.52 -16.85
N VAL A 45 -42.68 -9.53 -17.09
CA VAL A 45 -43.08 -10.73 -17.82
C VAL A 45 -43.10 -11.91 -16.85
N GLN A 46 -44.16 -12.72 -16.91
CA GLN A 46 -44.24 -13.98 -16.17
C GLN A 46 -43.82 -15.13 -17.08
N THR A 47 -42.99 -16.02 -16.55
CA THR A 47 -42.55 -17.24 -17.23
C THR A 47 -42.46 -18.37 -16.23
N ASN A 48 -42.71 -19.61 -16.68
CA ASN A 48 -42.60 -20.82 -15.87
C ASN A 48 -41.23 -21.49 -16.03
N LEU A 49 -40.24 -20.76 -16.55
CA LEU A 49 -38.87 -21.24 -16.72
C LEU A 49 -38.08 -21.02 -15.42
N ILE A 50 -37.36 -22.05 -14.99
CA ILE A 50 -36.43 -21.98 -13.84
C ILE A 50 -35.14 -21.27 -14.24
N ASP A 51 -34.70 -21.46 -15.49
CA ASP A 51 -33.53 -20.82 -16.06
C ASP A 51 -33.96 -19.98 -17.28
N VAL A 52 -33.89 -18.66 -17.13
CA VAL A 52 -34.27 -17.70 -18.18
C VAL A 52 -33.04 -17.46 -19.04
N ARG A 53 -32.98 -18.15 -20.18
CA ARG A 53 -31.87 -18.02 -21.14
C ARG A 53 -31.88 -16.66 -21.83
N LEU A 54 -30.69 -16.23 -22.26
CA LEU A 54 -30.43 -15.05 -23.10
C LEU A 54 -31.47 -14.85 -24.21
N GLU A 55 -31.78 -15.92 -24.92
CA GLU A 55 -32.62 -15.91 -26.12
C GLU A 55 -34.09 -15.59 -25.81
N THR A 56 -34.53 -15.82 -24.57
CA THR A 56 -35.92 -15.67 -24.14
C THR A 56 -36.48 -14.27 -24.37
N PHE A 57 -35.62 -13.25 -24.33
CA PHE A 57 -36.01 -11.85 -24.48
C PHE A 57 -35.25 -11.12 -25.59
N HIS A 58 -34.69 -11.87 -26.55
CA HIS A 58 -33.83 -11.33 -27.61
C HIS A 58 -34.48 -10.19 -28.39
N ASP A 59 -35.75 -10.32 -28.79
CA ASP A 59 -36.46 -9.25 -29.52
C ASP A 59 -36.53 -7.94 -28.73
N ARG A 60 -36.78 -8.02 -27.42
CA ARG A 60 -36.87 -6.86 -26.53
C ARG A 60 -35.50 -6.24 -26.27
N THR A 61 -34.47 -7.05 -26.09
CA THR A 61 -33.11 -6.54 -25.89
C THR A 61 -32.58 -5.91 -27.18
N HIS A 62 -32.90 -6.46 -28.35
CA HIS A 62 -32.61 -5.84 -29.64
C HIS A 62 -33.32 -4.50 -29.83
N GLU A 63 -34.59 -4.41 -29.45
CA GLU A 63 -35.35 -3.16 -29.51
C GLU A 63 -34.70 -2.08 -28.63
N LEU A 64 -34.39 -2.41 -27.37
CA LEU A 64 -33.70 -1.49 -26.45
C LEU A 64 -32.34 -1.06 -26.99
N ARG A 65 -31.54 -1.99 -27.52
CA ARG A 65 -30.26 -1.65 -28.14
C ARG A 65 -30.46 -0.70 -29.32
N GLY A 66 -31.48 -0.93 -30.16
CA GLY A 66 -31.85 -0.05 -31.28
C GLY A 66 -32.34 1.35 -30.84
N GLN A 67 -32.83 1.48 -29.61
CA GLN A 67 -33.21 2.77 -29.00
C GLN A 67 -32.01 3.53 -28.39
N GLY A 68 -30.80 2.95 -28.44
CA GLY A 68 -29.58 3.59 -27.97
C GLY A 68 -29.27 3.40 -26.48
N PHE A 69 -29.88 2.41 -25.83
CA PHE A 69 -29.43 1.99 -24.50
C PHE A 69 -28.04 1.35 -24.59
N ASP A 70 -27.24 1.46 -23.53
CA ASP A 70 -25.92 0.83 -23.42
C ASP A 70 -26.00 -0.61 -22.88
N ALA A 71 -27.00 -0.90 -22.05
CA ALA A 71 -27.24 -2.22 -21.49
C ALA A 71 -28.71 -2.45 -21.13
N ALA A 72 -29.08 -3.72 -20.96
CA ALA A 72 -30.35 -4.19 -20.43
C ALA A 72 -30.12 -5.21 -19.30
N ALA A 73 -31.06 -5.31 -18.37
CA ALA A 73 -30.97 -6.30 -17.30
C ALA A 73 -32.26 -7.12 -17.19
N ILE A 74 -32.11 -8.44 -17.16
CA ILE A 74 -33.17 -9.37 -16.77
C ILE A 74 -33.13 -9.50 -15.25
N VAL A 75 -34.08 -8.82 -14.60
CA VAL A 75 -34.16 -8.79 -13.15
C VAL A 75 -35.17 -9.81 -12.66
N MET A 76 -34.68 -10.90 -12.06
CA MET A 76 -35.53 -11.96 -11.51
C MET A 76 -35.92 -11.63 -10.06
N LEU A 77 -37.16 -11.91 -9.66
CA LEU A 77 -37.63 -11.61 -8.29
C LEU A 77 -37.20 -12.65 -7.24
N GLY A 78 -36.69 -13.81 -7.66
CA GLY A 78 -36.22 -14.90 -6.80
C GLY A 78 -35.62 -16.06 -7.62
N GLY A 79 -35.08 -17.08 -6.96
CA GLY A 79 -34.46 -18.26 -7.59
C GLY A 79 -33.05 -18.56 -7.09
N ALA A 80 -32.39 -19.57 -7.65
CA ALA A 80 -30.97 -19.82 -7.40
C ALA A 80 -30.13 -18.68 -8.02
N GLY A 81 -29.36 -17.98 -7.18
CA GLY A 81 -28.47 -16.89 -7.58
C GLY A 81 -27.18 -17.42 -8.20
N ALA A 82 -26.65 -16.68 -9.16
CA ALA A 82 -25.37 -16.96 -9.81
C ALA A 82 -24.85 -15.79 -10.67
N GLY A 83 -25.69 -14.78 -10.99
CA GLY A 83 -25.36 -13.76 -11.99
C GLY A 83 -25.07 -14.35 -13.39
N THR A 84 -25.50 -13.69 -14.47
CA THR A 84 -24.97 -14.02 -15.80
C THR A 84 -25.01 -12.81 -16.71
N ALA A 85 -23.96 -12.61 -17.51
CA ALA A 85 -23.89 -11.51 -18.46
C ALA A 85 -23.47 -11.98 -19.86
N GLU A 86 -24.03 -11.33 -20.89
CA GLU A 86 -23.53 -11.45 -22.25
C GLU A 86 -22.06 -11.03 -22.30
N ALA A 87 -21.24 -11.76 -23.04
CA ALA A 87 -19.85 -11.38 -23.20
C ALA A 87 -19.68 -10.18 -24.11
N ALA A 88 -19.16 -9.07 -23.54
CA ALA A 88 -18.96 -7.81 -24.25
C ALA A 88 -20.21 -7.43 -25.07
N GLY A 89 -21.38 -7.66 -24.46
CA GLY A 89 -22.66 -7.64 -25.13
C GLY A 89 -23.57 -6.53 -24.60
N PHE A 90 -24.85 -6.83 -24.44
CA PHE A 90 -25.85 -5.83 -24.08
C PHE A 90 -26.71 -6.20 -22.89
N TRP A 91 -26.79 -7.47 -22.49
CA TRP A 91 -27.67 -7.86 -21.38
C TRP A 91 -26.94 -8.54 -20.22
N ALA A 92 -27.43 -8.27 -19.01
CA ALA A 92 -27.09 -8.94 -17.76
C ALA A 92 -28.33 -9.59 -17.15
N ARG A 93 -28.13 -10.56 -16.26
CA ARG A 93 -29.17 -11.16 -15.42
C ARG A 93 -28.67 -11.22 -13.99
N PHE A 94 -29.56 -10.84 -13.09
CA PHE A 94 -29.37 -10.99 -11.66
C PHE A 94 -30.71 -11.12 -10.96
N VAL A 95 -30.66 -11.52 -9.70
CA VAL A 95 -31.81 -11.73 -8.83
C VAL A 95 -31.92 -10.60 -7.83
N MET A 96 -33.13 -10.11 -7.58
CA MET A 96 -33.39 -9.02 -6.62
C MET A 96 -32.98 -9.33 -5.18
N VAL A 97 -32.75 -10.61 -4.84
CA VAL A 97 -32.27 -11.01 -3.50
C VAL A 97 -30.75 -10.94 -3.38
N GLU A 98 -30.03 -10.86 -4.50
CA GLU A 98 -28.58 -10.68 -4.52
C GLU A 98 -28.22 -9.25 -4.10
N GLY A 99 -26.99 -9.05 -3.61
CA GLY A 99 -26.52 -7.72 -3.21
C GLY A 99 -26.14 -6.85 -4.41
N VAL A 100 -26.05 -5.54 -4.19
CA VAL A 100 -25.65 -4.56 -5.22
C VAL A 100 -24.33 -4.90 -5.91
N GLY A 101 -23.39 -5.57 -5.20
CA GLY A 101 -22.13 -6.01 -5.78
C GLY A 101 -22.28 -7.06 -6.89
N VAL A 102 -23.20 -8.01 -6.76
CA VAL A 102 -23.50 -8.97 -7.83
C VAL A 102 -24.11 -8.23 -9.02
N TRP A 103 -25.06 -7.32 -8.76
CA TRP A 103 -25.70 -6.55 -9.84
C TRP A 103 -24.69 -5.67 -10.59
N ALA A 104 -23.76 -5.06 -9.86
CA ALA A 104 -22.68 -4.25 -10.42
C ALA A 104 -21.69 -5.09 -11.22
N MET A 105 -21.24 -6.23 -10.69
CA MET A 105 -20.35 -7.17 -11.39
C MET A 105 -20.94 -7.59 -12.74
N GLU A 106 -22.20 -8.05 -12.75
CA GLU A 106 -22.84 -8.49 -13.98
C GLU A 106 -23.01 -7.36 -15.00
N LEU A 107 -23.30 -6.15 -14.53
CA LEU A 107 -23.41 -5.00 -15.42
C LEU A 107 -22.04 -4.57 -15.98
N ILE A 108 -20.97 -4.66 -15.19
CA ILE A 108 -19.60 -4.36 -15.62
C ILE A 108 -19.14 -5.35 -16.70
N HIS A 109 -19.47 -6.64 -16.60
CA HIS A 109 -19.19 -7.61 -17.67
C HIS A 109 -19.77 -7.19 -19.03
N VAL A 110 -20.96 -6.58 -19.01
CA VAL A 110 -21.64 -6.09 -20.22
C VAL A 110 -20.96 -4.82 -20.73
N LEU A 111 -20.87 -3.80 -19.87
CA LEU A 111 -20.47 -2.45 -20.27
C LEU A 111 -18.98 -2.34 -20.62
N ALA A 112 -18.13 -3.13 -19.95
CA ALA A 112 -16.68 -3.02 -20.10
C ALA A 112 -16.02 -4.27 -20.72
N GLY A 113 -16.75 -5.36 -20.94
CA GLY A 113 -16.17 -6.62 -21.42
C GLY A 113 -15.09 -7.18 -20.48
N TYR A 114 -15.17 -6.85 -19.19
CA TYR A 114 -14.15 -7.14 -18.20
C TYR A 114 -14.53 -8.40 -17.41
N MET A 115 -13.66 -9.41 -17.33
CA MET A 115 -13.97 -10.70 -16.68
C MET A 115 -13.87 -10.66 -15.15
N ASP A 116 -14.40 -11.72 -14.53
CA ASP A 116 -14.17 -12.03 -13.13
C ASP A 116 -12.69 -12.19 -12.83
N LEU A 117 -12.24 -11.57 -11.74
CA LEU A 117 -10.85 -11.65 -11.28
C LEU A 117 -10.50 -12.99 -10.61
N TYR A 118 -11.47 -13.89 -10.42
CA TYR A 118 -11.28 -15.23 -9.86
C TYR A 118 -11.50 -16.36 -10.90
N ALA A 119 -11.98 -16.05 -12.11
CA ALA A 119 -12.28 -17.05 -13.13
C ALA A 119 -11.17 -17.09 -14.19
N ASN A 120 -10.18 -17.98 -14.03
CA ASN A 120 -9.32 -18.35 -15.14
C ASN A 120 -9.49 -19.84 -15.49
N ALA A 121 -9.34 -20.18 -16.77
CA ALA A 121 -9.40 -21.54 -17.29
C ALA A 121 -8.20 -22.42 -16.86
N ARG A 122 -7.37 -21.96 -15.90
CA ARG A 122 -6.10 -22.59 -15.47
C ARG A 122 -6.15 -23.19 -14.06
N GLY A 123 -7.30 -23.19 -13.39
CA GLY A 123 -7.52 -23.87 -12.10
C GLY A 123 -8.16 -22.94 -11.06
N PRO A 124 -8.45 -23.43 -9.84
CA PRO A 124 -9.00 -22.59 -8.78
C PRO A 124 -7.97 -21.53 -8.36
N VAL A 125 -8.27 -20.25 -8.64
CA VAL A 125 -7.47 -19.11 -8.17
C VAL A 125 -7.85 -18.85 -6.71
N VAL A 126 -6.93 -19.13 -5.78
CA VAL A 126 -7.16 -19.01 -4.33
C VAL A 126 -6.79 -17.64 -3.75
N ASP A 127 -6.10 -16.79 -4.52
CA ASP A 127 -5.52 -15.53 -4.05
C ASP A 127 -6.01 -14.30 -4.85
N HIS A 128 -7.30 -14.19 -5.13
CA HIS A 128 -7.86 -13.01 -5.84
C HIS A 128 -8.06 -11.80 -4.89
N LEU A 129 -8.41 -10.63 -5.44
CA LEU A 129 -8.63 -9.40 -4.66
C LEU A 129 -9.79 -9.49 -3.65
N GLY A 130 -10.66 -10.50 -3.76
CA GLY A 130 -11.77 -10.81 -2.86
C GLY A 130 -12.53 -9.56 -2.40
N PRO A 131 -12.42 -9.16 -1.13
CA PRO A 131 -13.19 -8.05 -0.56
C PRO A 131 -12.68 -6.65 -0.96
N PHE A 132 -11.61 -6.54 -1.76
CA PHE A 132 -11.05 -5.27 -2.23
C PHE A 132 -11.39 -4.95 -3.69
N ASP A 133 -12.17 -5.80 -4.36
CA ASP A 133 -12.63 -5.53 -5.72
C ASP A 133 -13.97 -6.21 -5.99
N THR A 134 -14.97 -5.46 -6.45
CA THR A 134 -16.27 -6.03 -6.78
C THR A 134 -16.17 -7.12 -7.84
N MET A 135 -15.29 -7.02 -8.83
CA MET A 135 -15.07 -8.07 -9.85
C MET A 135 -14.36 -9.31 -9.30
N ALA A 136 -13.89 -9.28 -8.04
CA ALA A 136 -13.25 -10.40 -7.37
C ALA A 136 -14.13 -11.07 -6.31
N GLY A 137 -15.09 -10.36 -5.73
CA GLY A 137 -15.88 -10.87 -4.60
C GLY A 137 -17.38 -10.62 -4.65
N ALA A 138 -17.88 -9.87 -5.64
CA ALA A 138 -19.29 -9.46 -5.75
C ALA A 138 -19.87 -8.79 -4.49
N GLY A 139 -19.02 -8.26 -3.60
CA GLY A 139 -19.44 -7.72 -2.32
C GLY A 139 -19.91 -6.25 -2.37
N GLY A 140 -19.70 -5.56 -3.49
CA GLY A 140 -20.11 -4.17 -3.69
C GLY A 140 -19.15 -3.16 -3.05
N GLN A 141 -17.90 -3.56 -2.81
CA GLN A 141 -16.81 -2.69 -2.39
C GLN A 141 -16.25 -1.93 -3.60
N HIS A 142 -15.47 -0.87 -3.33
CA HIS A 142 -14.74 -0.20 -4.41
C HIS A 142 -13.81 -1.18 -5.12
N GLU A 143 -13.77 -1.09 -6.44
CA GLU A 143 -12.79 -1.77 -7.29
C GLU A 143 -11.37 -1.32 -6.94
N CYS A 144 -10.36 -2.15 -7.20
CA CYS A 144 -8.97 -1.71 -7.05
C CYS A 144 -8.60 -0.69 -8.15
N ALA A 145 -7.48 0.02 -7.97
CA ALA A 145 -7.01 1.01 -8.91
C ALA A 145 -6.81 0.43 -10.32
N PHE A 146 -6.34 -0.82 -10.43
CA PHE A 146 -6.17 -1.51 -11.70
C PHE A 146 -7.51 -1.65 -12.45
N SER A 147 -8.54 -2.20 -11.80
CA SER A 147 -9.88 -2.33 -12.37
C SER A 147 -10.47 -0.97 -12.71
N LYS A 148 -10.35 0.04 -11.84
CA LYS A 148 -10.87 1.39 -12.14
C LYS A 148 -10.21 2.04 -13.35
N VAL A 149 -8.92 1.84 -13.59
CA VAL A 149 -8.25 2.30 -14.83
C VAL A 149 -8.85 1.61 -16.05
N LYS A 150 -9.10 0.29 -15.97
CA LYS A 150 -9.71 -0.48 -17.06
C LYS A 150 -11.13 -0.05 -17.38
N LEU A 151 -11.89 0.34 -16.36
CA LEU A 151 -13.24 0.89 -16.48
C LEU A 151 -13.27 2.37 -16.91
N GLY A 152 -12.11 3.04 -16.99
CA GLY A 152 -12.03 4.48 -17.27
C GLY A 152 -12.43 5.39 -16.09
N TRP A 153 -12.63 4.80 -14.91
CA TRP A 153 -12.99 5.51 -13.67
C TRP A 153 -11.77 6.13 -12.98
N LEU A 154 -10.57 5.71 -13.36
CA LEU A 154 -9.31 6.37 -13.08
C LEU A 154 -8.58 6.65 -14.38
N ASP A 155 -7.85 7.76 -14.43
CA ASP A 155 -6.91 8.01 -15.52
C ASP A 155 -5.74 7.02 -15.41
N ALA A 156 -5.17 6.59 -16.55
CA ALA A 156 -4.04 5.65 -16.55
C ALA A 156 -2.85 6.14 -15.71
N GLY A 157 -2.64 7.47 -15.64
CA GLY A 157 -1.59 8.09 -14.83
C GLY A 157 -1.84 8.09 -13.32
N ALA A 158 -3.03 7.67 -12.85
CA ALA A 158 -3.35 7.56 -11.42
C ALA A 158 -2.57 6.41 -10.74
N ILE A 159 -2.13 5.42 -11.53
CA ILE A 159 -1.18 4.39 -11.09
C ILE A 159 0.22 4.85 -11.50
N LEU A 160 0.95 5.43 -10.56
CA LEU A 160 2.29 5.94 -10.80
C LEU A 160 3.27 4.78 -11.03
N GLN A 161 4.03 4.81 -12.12
CA GLN A 161 5.14 3.88 -12.33
C GLN A 161 6.30 4.23 -11.39
N HIS A 162 6.67 3.32 -10.50
CA HIS A 162 7.86 3.43 -9.66
C HIS A 162 9.13 3.50 -10.52
N GLN A 163 10.05 4.38 -10.12
CA GLN A 163 11.33 4.59 -10.80
C GLN A 163 12.48 4.43 -9.81
N GLY A 164 13.57 3.85 -10.28
CA GLY A 164 14.75 3.58 -9.47
C GLY A 164 14.56 2.41 -8.51
N ARG A 165 15.59 2.15 -7.71
CA ARG A 165 15.60 1.02 -6.78
C ARG A 165 14.77 1.28 -5.53
N PHE A 166 14.70 2.52 -5.09
CA PHE A 166 14.02 2.92 -3.85
C PHE A 166 13.40 4.30 -3.99
N ALA A 167 12.14 4.45 -3.55
CA ALA A 167 11.49 5.75 -3.43
C ALA A 167 10.32 5.69 -2.45
N ALA A 168 10.05 6.81 -1.78
CA ALA A 168 8.86 7.01 -0.97
C ALA A 168 7.71 7.59 -1.79
N HIS A 169 6.48 7.20 -1.47
CA HIS A 169 5.25 7.63 -2.13
C HIS A 169 4.16 7.85 -1.10
N ASP A 170 3.48 8.98 -1.16
CA ASP A 170 2.28 9.22 -0.36
C ASP A 170 1.05 8.79 -1.16
N LEU A 171 0.39 7.74 -0.68
CA LEU A 171 -0.82 7.20 -1.30
C LEU A 171 -2.05 8.00 -0.85
N HIS A 172 -2.95 8.26 -1.81
CA HIS A 172 -4.31 8.71 -1.59
C HIS A 172 -5.24 7.52 -1.71
N SER A 173 -6.06 7.27 -0.69
CA SER A 173 -6.91 6.07 -0.66
C SER A 173 -7.82 5.99 -1.88
N VAL A 174 -7.89 4.81 -2.49
CA VAL A 174 -8.58 4.64 -3.78
C VAL A 174 -10.04 5.08 -3.69
N GLY A 175 -10.79 4.65 -2.66
CA GLY A 175 -12.20 4.99 -2.52
C GLY A 175 -12.52 6.48 -2.26
N LEU A 176 -11.51 7.33 -1.99
CA LEU A 176 -11.73 8.78 -1.86
C LEU A 176 -11.88 9.42 -3.24
N VAL A 177 -12.45 10.63 -3.28
CA VAL A 177 -12.60 11.43 -4.52
C VAL A 177 -11.27 11.53 -5.27
N GLN A 178 -11.33 11.29 -6.58
CA GLN A 178 -10.19 11.30 -7.51
C GLN A 178 -10.33 12.45 -8.53
N PRO A 179 -9.23 12.96 -9.12
CA PRO A 179 -7.84 12.53 -8.95
C PRO A 179 -7.27 12.85 -7.57
N ALA A 180 -6.23 12.14 -7.17
CA ALA A 180 -5.50 12.42 -5.94
C ALA A 180 -5.00 13.88 -5.89
N PRO A 181 -4.89 14.48 -4.69
CA PRO A 181 -4.18 15.75 -4.52
C PRO A 181 -2.77 15.67 -5.11
N SER A 182 -2.24 16.77 -5.65
CA SER A 182 -0.98 16.79 -6.43
C SER A 182 0.28 16.31 -5.70
N PHE A 183 0.23 16.22 -4.36
CA PHE A 183 1.33 15.72 -3.51
C PHE A 183 1.15 14.23 -3.14
N LYS A 184 0.12 13.57 -3.66
CA LYS A 184 -0.15 12.14 -3.48
C LYS A 184 -0.37 11.46 -4.82
N THR A 185 -0.30 10.13 -4.81
CA THR A 185 -0.70 9.28 -5.93
C THR A 185 -1.77 8.29 -5.49
N THR A 186 -2.66 7.84 -6.38
CA THR A 186 -3.71 6.87 -6.03
C THR A 186 -3.12 5.49 -5.76
N ALA A 187 -2.20 5.06 -6.61
CA ALA A 187 -1.48 3.80 -6.47
C ALA A 187 -0.06 3.90 -7.06
N VAL A 188 0.78 2.92 -6.74
CA VAL A 188 2.14 2.79 -7.28
C VAL A 188 2.32 1.42 -7.91
N LYS A 189 2.74 1.39 -9.17
CA LYS A 189 3.13 0.19 -9.93
C LYS A 189 4.64 -0.05 -9.82
N VAL A 190 5.06 -1.29 -9.59
CA VAL A 190 6.47 -1.70 -9.45
C VAL A 190 6.76 -2.89 -10.36
N GLY A 191 7.84 -2.80 -11.13
CA GLY A 191 8.18 -3.78 -12.17
C GLY A 191 7.80 -3.31 -13.58
N GLY A 192 7.88 -4.23 -14.55
CA GLY A 192 7.74 -3.94 -15.97
C GLY A 192 6.29 -3.88 -16.48
N GLU A 193 6.10 -4.08 -17.78
CA GLU A 193 4.76 -4.08 -18.40
C GLU A 193 3.94 -5.31 -18.01
N LYS A 194 4.59 -6.44 -17.78
CA LYS A 194 3.99 -7.72 -17.39
C LYS A 194 4.50 -8.13 -16.01
N ASN A 195 3.67 -8.85 -15.25
CA ASN A 195 4.03 -9.40 -13.94
C ASN A 195 4.55 -8.31 -12.97
N TYR A 196 3.76 -7.26 -12.81
CA TYR A 196 4.08 -6.12 -11.94
C TYR A 196 3.26 -6.17 -10.65
N PHE A 197 3.73 -5.45 -9.64
CA PHE A 197 3.03 -5.26 -8.38
C PHE A 197 2.37 -3.90 -8.36
N VAL A 198 1.23 -3.78 -7.68
CA VAL A 198 0.59 -2.51 -7.38
C VAL A 198 0.39 -2.41 -5.88
N ALA A 199 0.79 -1.27 -5.31
CA ALA A 199 0.49 -0.88 -3.96
C ALA A 199 -0.56 0.24 -3.96
N GLU A 200 -1.65 0.05 -3.23
CA GLU A 200 -2.72 1.06 -3.08
C GLU A 200 -3.21 1.16 -1.64
N ALA A 201 -3.74 2.33 -1.28
CA ALA A 201 -4.30 2.57 0.05
C ALA A 201 -5.81 2.30 0.07
N ARG A 202 -6.28 1.58 1.09
CA ARG A 202 -7.70 1.25 1.34
C ARG A 202 -8.14 1.81 2.68
N GLN A 203 -9.28 2.49 2.70
CA GLN A 203 -9.94 3.01 3.89
C GLN A 203 -11.45 2.79 3.79
N LYS A 204 -12.15 2.73 4.93
CA LYS A 204 -13.60 2.60 5.02
C LYS A 204 -14.24 3.98 4.86
N VAL A 205 -14.24 4.47 3.63
CA VAL A 205 -14.54 5.88 3.31
C VAL A 205 -16.02 6.17 3.13
N ASP A 206 -16.82 5.14 2.82
CA ASP A 206 -18.25 5.25 2.55
C ASP A 206 -18.99 3.92 2.83
N GLN A 207 -20.26 3.85 2.45
CA GLN A 207 -21.12 2.68 2.67
C GLN A 207 -20.69 1.43 1.88
N PHE A 208 -19.85 1.56 0.86
CA PHE A 208 -19.43 0.46 -0.02
C PHE A 208 -18.16 -0.21 0.53
N ASP A 209 -17.21 0.57 1.07
CA ASP A 209 -15.99 0.01 1.66
C ASP A 209 -16.14 -0.38 3.15
N VAL A 210 -17.29 -0.19 3.80
CA VAL A 210 -17.49 -0.49 5.24
C VAL A 210 -17.11 -1.94 5.62
N ASN A 211 -17.24 -2.87 4.68
CA ASN A 211 -17.00 -4.30 4.87
C ASN A 211 -15.63 -4.80 4.38
N ILE A 212 -14.71 -3.93 3.97
CA ILE A 212 -13.32 -4.37 3.73
C ILE A 212 -12.73 -4.94 5.05
N PRO A 213 -11.82 -5.93 5.01
CA PRO A 213 -11.32 -6.61 6.20
C PRO A 213 -10.69 -5.64 7.20
N ASN A 214 -9.83 -4.76 6.69
CA ASN A 214 -9.18 -3.70 7.46
C ASN A 214 -8.68 -2.59 6.51
N GLU A 215 -8.51 -1.39 7.07
CA GLU A 215 -7.84 -0.27 6.37
C GLU A 215 -6.34 -0.50 6.32
N GLY A 216 -5.64 0.10 5.37
CA GLY A 216 -4.18 -0.04 5.23
C GLY A 216 -3.73 0.04 3.78
N VAL A 217 -2.53 -0.49 3.51
CA VAL A 217 -2.01 -0.62 2.15
C VAL A 217 -2.14 -2.06 1.70
N ILE A 218 -2.81 -2.29 0.58
CA ILE A 218 -2.80 -3.62 -0.06
C ILE A 218 -1.73 -3.67 -1.15
N VAL A 219 -1.14 -4.84 -1.33
CA VAL A 219 -0.25 -5.15 -2.44
C VAL A 219 -0.83 -6.32 -3.21
N TYR A 220 -0.97 -6.16 -4.52
CA TYR A 220 -1.39 -7.22 -5.42
C TYR A 220 -0.47 -7.27 -6.63
N GLN A 221 -0.36 -8.45 -7.22
CA GLN A 221 0.41 -8.70 -8.43
C GLN A 221 -0.56 -8.82 -9.61
N VAL A 222 -0.28 -8.10 -10.68
CA VAL A 222 -0.99 -8.23 -11.95
C VAL A 222 -0.07 -9.00 -12.90
N GLU A 223 -0.52 -10.17 -13.34
CA GLU A 223 0.17 -10.95 -14.36
C GLU A 223 -0.21 -10.47 -15.77
N GLU A 224 0.24 -11.19 -16.79
CA GLU A 224 -0.15 -10.91 -18.16
C GLU A 224 -1.67 -11.04 -18.33
N GLU A 225 -2.30 -9.99 -18.88
CA GLU A 225 -3.70 -10.02 -19.28
C GLU A 225 -3.84 -10.89 -20.52
N ASP A 226 -4.72 -11.88 -20.47
CA ASP A 226 -5.10 -12.66 -21.63
C ASP A 226 -6.36 -12.05 -22.25
N ILE A 227 -6.55 -12.21 -23.56
CA ILE A 227 -7.83 -11.91 -24.21
C ILE A 227 -8.48 -13.24 -24.49
N ASP A 228 -9.65 -13.49 -23.92
CA ASP A 228 -10.41 -14.68 -24.24
C ASP A 228 -10.85 -14.62 -25.71
N PRO A 229 -10.30 -15.45 -26.59
CA PRO A 229 -10.62 -15.40 -28.01
C PRO A 229 -12.08 -15.81 -28.28
N SER A 230 -12.75 -16.50 -27.33
CA SER A 230 -14.14 -16.94 -27.48
C SER A 230 -15.17 -15.87 -27.10
N SER A 231 -14.77 -14.88 -26.29
CA SER A 231 -15.68 -13.91 -25.70
C SER A 231 -15.23 -12.45 -25.90
N ALA A 232 -14.05 -12.24 -26.48
CA ALA A 232 -13.38 -10.95 -26.65
C ALA A 232 -13.21 -10.15 -25.35
N ARG A 233 -13.33 -10.82 -24.20
CA ARG A 233 -13.19 -10.21 -22.89
C ARG A 233 -11.74 -10.17 -22.45
N ILE A 234 -11.40 -9.15 -21.67
CA ILE A 234 -10.09 -9.05 -21.02
C ILE A 234 -10.11 -9.95 -19.78
N MET A 235 -9.16 -10.88 -19.70
CA MET A 235 -8.93 -11.79 -18.57
C MET A 235 -7.69 -11.35 -17.79
N PRO A 236 -7.84 -10.40 -16.85
CA PRO A 236 -6.76 -10.05 -15.95
C PRO A 236 -6.55 -11.14 -14.90
N ILE A 237 -5.29 -11.51 -14.67
CA ILE A 237 -4.91 -12.39 -13.57
C ILE A 237 -4.31 -11.52 -12.48
N VAL A 238 -5.05 -11.36 -11.38
CA VAL A 238 -4.66 -10.49 -10.27
C VAL A 238 -4.59 -11.28 -8.97
N HIS A 239 -3.41 -11.27 -8.35
CA HIS A 239 -3.13 -11.99 -7.11
C HIS A 239 -2.96 -11.04 -5.94
N LEU A 240 -3.88 -11.05 -4.98
CA LEU A 240 -3.73 -10.33 -3.73
C LEU A 240 -2.60 -10.96 -2.91
N LYS A 241 -1.59 -10.17 -2.57
CA LYS A 241 -0.44 -10.63 -1.78
C LYS A 241 -0.56 -10.26 -0.30
N THR A 242 -1.52 -9.41 0.05
CA THR A 242 -1.79 -8.97 1.42
C THR A 242 -3.28 -9.14 1.73
N PRO A 243 -3.75 -10.35 2.12
CA PRO A 243 -5.15 -10.60 2.46
C PRO A 243 -5.70 -9.68 3.57
N ALA A 244 -4.83 -9.29 4.50
CA ALA A 244 -5.03 -8.16 5.39
C ALA A 244 -4.17 -6.99 4.92
N ALA A 245 -4.75 -5.79 4.85
CA ALA A 245 -4.01 -4.60 4.44
C ALA A 245 -2.90 -4.27 5.46
N LEU A 246 -1.72 -3.92 4.96
CA LEU A 246 -0.54 -3.60 5.76
C LEU A 246 -0.79 -2.34 6.60
N GLN A 247 -0.51 -2.41 7.89
CA GLN A 247 -0.55 -1.27 8.82
C GLN A 247 0.77 -0.51 8.79
N ALA A 248 0.79 0.72 9.31
CA ALA A 248 2.04 1.45 9.56
C ALA A 248 3.05 0.58 10.35
N GLY A 249 4.31 0.60 9.92
CA GLY A 249 5.38 -0.25 10.41
C GLY A 249 5.42 -1.67 9.81
N SER A 250 4.43 -2.06 9.00
CA SER A 250 4.38 -3.38 8.35
C SER A 250 5.04 -3.37 6.98
N THR A 251 5.45 -4.55 6.52
CA THR A 251 6.17 -4.73 5.26
C THR A 251 5.60 -5.91 4.48
N TYR A 252 5.46 -5.74 3.17
CA TYR A 252 5.38 -6.83 2.21
C TYR A 252 6.72 -7.00 1.47
N SER A 253 7.14 -8.24 1.20
CA SER A 253 8.32 -8.56 0.38
C SER A 253 7.98 -9.71 -0.57
N SER A 254 8.35 -9.59 -1.85
CA SER A 254 8.22 -10.64 -2.85
C SER A 254 9.54 -11.36 -3.10
N ASP A 255 9.47 -12.55 -3.68
CA ASP A 255 10.66 -13.31 -4.13
C ASP A 255 11.40 -12.61 -5.28
N SER A 256 10.71 -11.76 -6.04
CA SER A 256 11.31 -10.95 -7.11
C SER A 256 12.05 -9.71 -6.60
N GLY A 257 12.13 -9.51 -5.28
CA GLY A 257 12.82 -8.37 -4.68
C GLY A 257 11.99 -7.08 -4.62
N VAL A 258 10.69 -7.14 -4.90
CA VAL A 258 9.78 -6.01 -4.66
C VAL A 258 9.43 -5.95 -3.18
N ARG A 259 9.60 -4.78 -2.56
CA ARG A 259 9.25 -4.55 -1.15
C ARG A 259 8.37 -3.32 -1.04
N VAL A 260 7.35 -3.41 -0.18
CA VAL A 260 6.49 -2.28 0.18
C VAL A 260 6.48 -2.15 1.69
N ASP A 261 7.05 -1.08 2.21
CA ASP A 261 7.05 -0.72 3.62
C ASP A 261 6.01 0.37 3.86
N VAL A 262 5.07 0.16 4.78
CA VAL A 262 4.14 1.23 5.18
C VAL A 262 4.81 2.02 6.29
N ILE A 263 5.17 3.27 6.00
CA ILE A 263 5.89 4.14 6.92
C ILE A 263 4.93 4.64 8.01
N THR A 264 3.85 5.29 7.58
CA THR A 264 2.88 5.92 8.49
C THR A 264 1.52 6.10 7.81
N GLY A 265 0.47 6.25 8.63
CA GLY A 265 -0.84 6.69 8.17
C GLY A 265 -0.86 8.20 7.88
N LEU A 266 -1.63 8.60 6.89
CA LEU A 266 -1.87 9.99 6.51
C LEU A 266 -3.38 10.28 6.54
N VAL A 267 -3.76 11.55 6.61
CA VAL A 267 -5.17 11.92 6.35
C VAL A 267 -5.51 11.51 4.92
N GLY A 268 -6.49 10.62 4.75
CA GLY A 268 -6.91 10.10 3.45
C GLY A 268 -5.86 9.23 2.74
N GLY A 269 -5.03 8.50 3.47
CA GLY A 269 -4.15 7.49 2.86
C GLY A 269 -2.95 7.09 3.72
N PHE A 270 -1.84 6.71 3.10
CA PHE A 270 -0.66 6.16 3.77
C PHE A 270 0.62 6.55 3.05
N SER A 271 1.69 6.81 3.81
CA SER A 271 3.03 6.96 3.23
C SER A 271 3.70 5.60 3.14
N ILE A 272 4.23 5.25 1.98
CA ILE A 272 4.93 3.99 1.73
C ILE A 272 6.33 4.23 1.21
N ARG A 273 7.23 3.28 1.44
CA ARG A 273 8.47 3.14 0.69
C ARG A 273 8.39 1.89 -0.17
N VAL A 274 8.73 2.05 -1.44
CA VAL A 274 8.83 0.96 -2.40
C VAL A 274 10.31 0.67 -2.67
N THR A 275 10.65 -0.61 -2.72
CA THR A 275 11.92 -1.11 -3.26
C THR A 275 11.63 -1.94 -4.50
N ASP A 276 12.35 -1.68 -5.58
CA ASP A 276 12.44 -2.54 -6.75
C ASP A 276 13.84 -3.18 -6.80
N GLY A 277 13.95 -4.40 -6.28
CA GLY A 277 15.21 -5.15 -6.24
C GLY A 277 15.79 -5.53 -7.61
N SER A 278 15.02 -5.39 -8.69
CA SER A 278 15.51 -5.61 -10.06
C SER A 278 16.39 -4.46 -10.56
N GLN A 279 16.27 -3.27 -9.95
CA GLN A 279 17.04 -2.10 -10.34
C GLN A 279 18.46 -2.14 -9.76
N PRO A 280 19.46 -1.64 -10.51
CA PRO A 280 20.84 -1.59 -10.04
C PRO A 280 20.96 -0.70 -8.79
N VAL A 281 21.93 -1.02 -7.93
CA VAL A 281 22.35 -0.09 -6.88
C VAL A 281 23.11 1.05 -7.55
N VAL A 282 22.48 2.22 -7.62
CA VAL A 282 23.17 3.45 -8.03
C VAL A 282 23.72 4.11 -6.78
N MET A 283 25.05 4.23 -6.70
CA MET A 283 25.71 4.96 -5.63
C MET A 283 25.53 6.46 -5.89
N GLU A 284 24.71 7.10 -5.09
CA GLU A 284 24.46 8.54 -5.14
C GLU A 284 25.10 9.25 -3.94
N SER A 285 25.43 10.53 -4.10
CA SER A 285 26.03 11.32 -3.03
C SER A 285 25.10 11.39 -1.80
N GLY A 286 25.64 11.09 -0.63
CA GLY A 286 24.91 11.20 0.63
C GLY A 286 24.04 10.00 0.99
N GLN A 287 24.15 8.88 0.27
CA GLN A 287 23.59 7.60 0.69
C GLN A 287 24.39 6.97 1.85
N LEU A 288 23.73 6.11 2.63
CA LEU A 288 24.39 5.17 3.53
C LEU A 288 24.42 3.79 2.88
N LEU A 289 25.63 3.24 2.74
CA LEU A 289 25.88 1.96 2.11
C LEU A 289 26.19 0.88 3.16
N PHE A 290 25.61 -0.30 2.96
CA PHE A 290 25.87 -1.50 3.74
C PHE A 290 26.80 -2.44 2.96
N TYR A 291 27.88 -2.82 3.62
CA TYR A 291 28.84 -3.82 3.16
C TYR A 291 28.92 -4.94 4.22
N ARG A 292 29.07 -6.19 3.78
CA ARG A 292 29.24 -7.33 4.69
C ARG A 292 30.45 -8.18 4.31
N ASP A 293 31.46 -8.14 5.17
CA ASP A 293 32.48 -9.18 5.25
C ASP A 293 31.87 -10.40 5.98
N SER A 294 31.48 -11.41 5.21
CA SER A 294 30.80 -12.59 5.75
C SER A 294 31.77 -13.60 6.37
N THR A 295 32.99 -13.68 5.85
CA THR A 295 33.95 -14.72 6.27
C THR A 295 34.82 -14.24 7.43
N ARG A 296 35.15 -12.93 7.49
CA ARG A 296 35.95 -12.30 8.56
C ARG A 296 37.31 -12.95 8.79
N ASP A 297 37.86 -13.56 7.76
CA ASP A 297 39.13 -14.29 7.78
C ASP A 297 40.11 -13.79 6.71
N GLY A 298 39.79 -12.65 6.08
CA GLY A 298 40.55 -12.07 4.97
C GLY A 298 40.24 -12.71 3.61
N THR A 299 39.27 -13.63 3.54
CA THR A 299 38.70 -14.13 2.29
C THR A 299 37.35 -13.47 1.97
N GLY A 300 36.71 -13.80 0.84
CA GLY A 300 35.42 -13.22 0.44
C GLY A 300 35.51 -11.91 -0.37
N ASP A 301 34.36 -11.45 -0.84
CA ASP A 301 34.21 -10.22 -1.64
C ASP A 301 33.30 -9.21 -0.90
N VAL A 302 33.74 -7.95 -0.85
CA VAL A 302 33.03 -6.81 -0.24
C VAL A 302 32.96 -5.63 -1.24
N HIS A 303 32.93 -5.89 -2.54
CA HIS A 303 32.90 -4.84 -3.57
C HIS A 303 31.49 -4.30 -3.89
N THR A 304 30.44 -5.08 -3.62
CA THR A 304 29.06 -4.70 -3.97
C THR A 304 28.25 -4.36 -2.72
N PRO A 305 27.96 -3.07 -2.46
CA PRO A 305 27.12 -2.68 -1.34
C PRO A 305 25.63 -2.84 -1.64
N SER A 306 24.85 -2.78 -0.57
CA SER A 306 23.44 -2.40 -0.64
C SER A 306 23.25 -0.97 -0.13
N VAL A 307 22.29 -0.22 -0.67
CA VAL A 307 21.91 1.09 -0.10
C VAL A 307 20.91 0.85 1.02
N ILE A 308 21.25 1.29 2.23
CA ILE A 308 20.37 1.20 3.41
C ILE A 308 19.94 2.58 3.92
N GLY A 309 20.38 3.67 3.29
CA GLY A 309 19.91 5.02 3.58
C GLY A 309 19.95 5.88 2.33
N LEU A 310 18.82 6.52 1.99
CA LEU A 310 18.58 7.06 0.66
C LEU A 310 19.27 8.41 0.35
N GLY A 311 19.66 9.17 1.38
CA GLY A 311 20.22 10.50 1.19
C GLY A 311 20.41 11.25 2.50
N GLY A 312 21.09 12.40 2.45
CA GLY A 312 21.30 13.27 3.60
C GLY A 312 22.42 12.84 4.56
N TRP A 313 22.96 11.63 4.45
CA TRP A 313 23.99 11.12 5.37
C TRP A 313 25.30 11.92 5.32
N GLN A 314 25.64 12.49 4.16
CA GLN A 314 26.81 13.37 4.02
C GLN A 314 26.70 14.69 4.81
N GLN A 315 25.49 15.06 5.26
CA GLN A 315 25.25 16.26 6.04
C GLN A 315 25.38 16.03 7.55
N MET A 316 25.45 14.77 7.99
CA MET A 316 25.63 14.42 9.39
C MET A 316 27.01 14.86 9.86
N ARG A 317 27.07 15.51 11.03
CA ARG A 317 28.32 15.99 11.62
C ARG A 317 29.16 14.85 12.17
N HIS A 318 28.48 13.85 12.73
CA HIS A 318 29.08 12.61 13.22
C HIS A 318 28.21 11.43 12.82
N VAL A 319 28.83 10.30 12.50
CA VAL A 319 28.17 9.01 12.29
C VAL A 319 29.06 7.94 12.91
N PHE A 320 28.50 7.10 13.79
CA PHE A 320 29.25 6.03 14.45
C PHE A 320 28.36 4.83 14.76
N SER A 321 28.98 3.65 14.86
CA SER A 321 28.26 2.42 15.18
C SER A 321 27.80 2.40 16.64
N GLY A 322 26.67 1.75 16.89
CA GLY A 322 26.20 1.41 18.23
C GLY A 322 26.25 -0.09 18.49
N ASP A 323 25.26 -0.59 19.24
CA ASP A 323 24.97 -2.02 19.35
C ASP A 323 24.76 -2.67 17.97
N PRO A 324 24.82 -4.01 17.84
CA PRO A 324 24.73 -4.66 16.54
C PRO A 324 23.53 -4.20 15.70
N GLY A 325 23.80 -3.49 14.60
CA GLY A 325 22.84 -2.90 13.66
C GLY A 325 22.19 -1.58 14.12
N VAL A 326 22.77 -0.92 15.12
CA VAL A 326 22.47 0.46 15.48
C VAL A 326 23.49 1.39 14.84
N VAL A 327 23.02 2.51 14.31
CA VAL A 327 23.85 3.61 13.83
C VAL A 327 23.41 4.87 14.57
N TYR A 328 24.35 5.54 15.22
CA TYR A 328 24.12 6.87 15.79
C TYR A 328 24.61 7.92 14.81
N ALA A 329 23.88 9.03 14.71
CA ALA A 329 24.30 10.17 13.92
C ALA A 329 23.98 11.48 14.63
N VAL A 330 24.76 12.52 14.34
CA VAL A 330 24.49 13.89 14.78
C VAL A 330 24.10 14.73 13.57
N ASP A 331 22.91 15.29 13.58
CA ASP A 331 22.42 16.10 12.47
C ASP A 331 22.93 17.55 12.51
N GLN A 332 22.50 18.36 11.53
CA GLN A 332 22.91 19.76 11.44
C GLN A 332 22.33 20.64 12.56
N ASP A 333 21.16 20.27 13.09
CA ASP A 333 20.50 20.93 14.22
C ASP A 333 21.17 20.59 15.56
N GLY A 334 22.10 19.63 15.55
CA GLY A 334 22.84 19.23 16.75
C GLY A 334 22.16 18.17 17.59
N ARG A 335 21.16 17.49 17.04
CA ARG A 335 20.45 16.40 17.71
C ARG A 335 21.22 15.10 17.55
N LEU A 336 21.11 14.23 18.55
CA LEU A 336 21.56 12.84 18.46
C LEU A 336 20.42 11.96 17.96
N LEU A 337 20.68 11.27 16.86
CA LEU A 337 19.74 10.40 16.17
C LEU A 337 20.15 8.93 16.35
N PHE A 338 19.15 8.07 16.55
CA PHE A 338 19.27 6.62 16.61
C PHE A 338 18.63 6.01 15.37
N TYR A 339 19.41 5.23 14.62
CA TYR A 339 18.94 4.47 13.47
C TYR A 339 19.09 2.98 13.71
N ARG A 340 18.10 2.20 13.28
CA ARG A 340 18.03 0.75 13.49
C ARG A 340 17.97 0.00 12.16
N ASP A 341 19.08 -0.64 11.79
CA ASP A 341 19.08 -1.68 10.77
C ASP A 341 18.74 -3.01 11.45
N THR A 342 17.45 -3.37 11.42
CA THR A 342 16.94 -4.60 12.07
C THR A 342 17.41 -5.86 11.36
N ARG A 343 17.51 -5.82 10.02
CA ARG A 343 17.79 -7.01 9.21
C ARG A 343 19.27 -7.29 9.13
N ARG A 344 20.10 -6.25 9.05
CA ARG A 344 21.56 -6.34 8.97
C ARG A 344 22.01 -7.21 7.80
N ASP A 345 21.28 -7.22 6.70
CA ASP A 345 21.55 -8.05 5.54
C ASP A 345 21.61 -7.25 4.23
N GLY A 346 21.59 -5.92 4.32
CA GLY A 346 21.57 -5.02 3.16
C GLY A 346 20.19 -4.82 2.55
N THR A 347 19.14 -5.51 3.03
CA THR A 347 17.77 -5.35 2.52
C THR A 347 16.94 -4.37 3.35
N GLY A 348 17.46 -3.89 4.49
CA GLY A 348 16.84 -2.89 5.37
C GLY A 348 16.98 -1.46 4.87
N ASP A 349 16.21 -0.53 5.44
CA ASP A 349 16.44 0.92 5.28
C ASP A 349 16.37 1.58 6.66
N VAL A 350 17.23 2.56 6.88
CA VAL A 350 17.38 3.37 8.08
C VAL A 350 16.99 4.82 7.80
N SER A 351 15.73 5.07 7.47
CA SER A 351 15.22 6.41 7.12
C SER A 351 14.35 7.08 8.18
N SER A 352 13.94 6.35 9.23
CA SER A 352 13.13 6.89 10.33
C SER A 352 13.90 6.81 11.66
N PRO A 353 14.74 7.82 11.96
CA PRO A 353 15.48 7.82 13.22
C PRO A 353 14.60 8.14 14.42
N GLY A 354 14.97 7.60 15.58
CA GLY A 354 14.58 8.15 16.87
C GLY A 354 15.47 9.33 17.23
N VAL A 355 14.90 10.41 17.79
CA VAL A 355 15.68 11.52 18.37
C VAL A 355 15.90 11.21 19.84
N ILE A 356 17.15 10.90 20.20
CA ILE A 356 17.53 10.51 21.56
C ILE A 356 18.45 11.54 22.24
N GLY A 357 18.63 12.71 21.63
CA GLY A 357 19.33 13.85 22.20
C GLY A 357 18.88 15.13 21.53
N GLN A 358 18.39 16.09 22.32
CA GLN A 358 17.63 17.23 21.78
C GLN A 358 18.49 18.37 21.20
N GLY A 359 19.81 18.39 21.45
CA GLY A 359 20.70 19.44 20.95
C GLY A 359 22.07 19.45 21.61
N GLY A 360 23.03 20.20 21.05
CA GLY A 360 24.38 20.40 21.61
C GLY A 360 25.40 19.32 21.25
N TRP A 361 25.00 18.29 20.53
CA TRP A 361 25.88 17.18 20.14
C TRP A 361 26.88 17.57 19.05
N GLN A 362 26.57 18.59 18.25
CA GLN A 362 27.44 19.14 17.22
C GLN A 362 28.73 19.76 17.78
N ASP A 363 28.72 20.14 19.06
CA ASP A 363 29.84 20.79 19.74
C ASP A 363 30.80 19.78 20.40
N MET A 364 30.48 18.49 20.31
CA MET A 364 31.33 17.42 20.84
C MET A 364 32.54 17.22 19.93
N LEU A 365 33.74 17.29 20.50
CA LEU A 365 35.01 17.14 19.80
C LEU A 365 35.26 15.68 19.40
N HIS A 366 34.83 14.74 20.24
CA HIS A 366 34.93 13.31 20.03
C HIS A 366 33.63 12.63 20.46
N LEU A 367 33.21 11.62 19.72
CA LEU A 367 32.09 10.74 20.04
C LEU A 367 32.47 9.30 19.72
N THR A 368 32.30 8.39 20.68
CA THR A 368 32.57 6.97 20.47
C THR A 368 31.61 6.10 21.27
N TYR A 369 31.27 4.95 20.70
CA TYR A 369 30.43 3.96 21.35
C TYR A 369 31.22 3.08 22.31
N GLY A 370 30.75 2.97 23.55
CA GLY A 370 31.39 2.22 24.62
C GLY A 370 30.84 0.81 24.84
N GLY A 371 29.89 0.35 24.03
CA GLY A 371 29.17 -0.91 24.28
C GLY A 371 27.95 -0.75 25.18
N ASP A 372 26.96 -1.63 25.02
CA ASP A 372 25.73 -1.68 25.82
C ASP A 372 25.02 -0.32 25.97
N GLY A 373 24.87 0.45 24.90
CA GLY A 373 24.22 1.77 24.93
C GLY A 373 25.06 2.91 25.53
N ILE A 374 26.33 2.67 25.90
CA ILE A 374 27.23 3.71 26.41
C ILE A 374 27.75 4.58 25.26
N ILE A 375 27.72 5.90 25.45
CA ILE A 375 28.32 6.86 24.53
C ILE A 375 29.27 7.74 25.31
N TYR A 376 30.54 7.77 24.89
CA TYR A 376 31.53 8.69 25.42
C TYR A 376 31.64 9.91 24.52
N ALA A 377 31.72 11.08 25.13
CA ALA A 377 31.89 12.33 24.40
C ALA A 377 32.97 13.21 25.05
N VAL A 378 33.64 14.03 24.25
CA VAL A 378 34.51 15.10 24.75
C VAL A 378 33.89 16.44 24.38
N ASN A 379 33.60 17.27 25.37
CA ASN A 379 33.04 18.60 25.12
C ASN A 379 34.14 19.66 24.85
N GLY A 380 33.73 20.86 24.44
CA GLY A 380 34.66 21.98 24.18
C GLY A 380 35.44 22.48 25.41
N GLN A 381 35.03 22.11 26.63
CA GLN A 381 35.77 22.39 27.87
C GLN A 381 36.88 21.36 28.14
N GLY A 382 36.97 20.31 27.31
CA GLY A 382 37.96 19.26 27.45
C GLY A 382 37.62 18.21 28.51
N GLN A 383 36.36 18.12 28.91
CA GLN A 383 35.89 17.08 29.82
C GLN A 383 35.54 15.81 29.05
N LEU A 384 35.79 14.65 29.67
CA LEU A 384 35.24 13.37 29.20
C LEU A 384 33.89 13.15 29.87
N LEU A 385 32.88 12.97 29.04
CA LEU A 385 31.49 12.76 29.40
C LEU A 385 31.08 11.32 29.12
N PHE A 386 30.27 10.76 30.02
CA PHE A 386 29.60 9.48 29.89
C PHE A 386 28.10 9.71 29.73
N TYR A 387 27.53 9.18 28.65
CA TYR A 387 26.10 9.10 28.39
C TYR A 387 25.67 7.64 28.30
N ARG A 388 24.38 7.40 28.54
CA ARG A 388 23.78 6.07 28.45
C ARG A 388 22.41 6.14 27.77
N ASP A 389 22.32 5.53 26.60
CA ASP A 389 21.06 5.15 25.97
C ASP A 389 20.54 3.87 26.67
N HIS A 390 19.50 4.01 27.48
CA HIS A 390 18.93 2.89 28.24
C HIS A 390 18.01 2.03 27.40
N ASN A 391 17.20 2.65 26.55
CA ASN A 391 16.15 1.96 25.82
C ASN A 391 16.70 1.24 24.59
N ARG A 392 17.67 1.86 23.89
CA ARG A 392 18.36 1.29 22.72
C ARG A 392 17.41 0.85 21.61
N ASP A 393 16.29 1.54 21.50
CA ASP A 393 15.21 1.30 20.53
C ASP A 393 14.80 2.58 19.79
N GLY A 394 15.54 3.68 19.99
CA GLY A 394 15.24 4.99 19.42
C GLY A 394 14.21 5.81 20.19
N THR A 395 13.78 5.35 21.37
CA THR A 395 12.90 6.10 22.27
C THR A 395 13.66 6.63 23.49
N GLY A 396 13.09 7.64 24.13
CA GLY A 396 13.70 8.28 25.29
C GLY A 396 14.78 9.32 24.93
N ASP A 397 15.42 9.87 25.95
CA ASP A 397 16.53 10.82 25.82
C ASP A 397 17.75 10.20 26.53
N VAL A 398 18.95 10.37 25.98
CA VAL A 398 20.17 10.00 26.69
C VAL A 398 20.34 10.94 27.87
N HIS A 399 20.51 10.38 29.06
CA HIS A 399 20.49 11.14 30.32
C HIS A 399 21.52 12.29 30.37
N THR A 400 21.31 13.21 31.33
CA THR A 400 22.35 14.17 31.74
C THR A 400 23.67 13.42 31.97
N PRO A 401 24.77 13.84 31.33
CA PRO A 401 26.00 13.06 31.35
C PRO A 401 26.67 13.09 32.72
N SER A 402 27.39 12.03 33.02
CA SER A 402 28.39 12.03 34.10
C SER A 402 29.72 12.56 33.57
N VAL A 403 30.33 13.51 34.27
CA VAL A 403 31.71 13.93 33.99
C VAL A 403 32.65 12.91 34.62
N ILE A 404 33.37 12.16 33.80
CA ILE A 404 34.31 11.12 34.24
C ILE A 404 35.78 11.47 33.95
N GLY A 405 36.02 12.57 33.23
CA GLY A 405 37.33 13.18 33.09
C GLY A 405 37.21 14.70 33.23
N LEU A 406 37.91 15.28 34.20
CA LEU A 406 37.69 16.67 34.62
C LEU A 406 38.22 17.73 33.65
N GLY A 407 39.12 17.38 32.73
CA GLY A 407 39.74 18.32 31.78
C GLY A 407 40.92 17.69 31.02
N GLY A 408 41.38 18.37 29.97
CA GLY A 408 42.56 17.98 29.20
C GLY A 408 42.30 17.00 28.05
N TRP A 409 41.05 16.55 27.85
CA TRP A 409 40.72 15.56 26.81
C TRP A 409 40.62 16.17 25.41
N GLN A 410 40.49 17.50 25.29
CA GLN A 410 40.44 18.20 24.01
C GLN A 410 41.76 18.15 23.23
N VAL A 411 42.87 17.77 23.90
CA VAL A 411 44.21 17.71 23.27
C VAL A 411 44.41 16.48 22.41
N PHE A 412 43.52 15.49 22.48
CA PHE A 412 43.65 14.26 21.70
C PHE A 412 43.18 14.49 20.27
N ARG A 413 44.00 14.04 19.31
CA ARG A 413 43.66 14.04 17.88
C ARG A 413 42.68 12.94 17.52
N HIS A 414 42.82 11.78 18.17
CA HIS A 414 41.94 10.64 18.03
C HIS A 414 41.57 10.12 19.41
N LEU A 415 40.31 9.76 19.61
CA LEU A 415 39.81 9.07 20.79
C LEU A 415 38.76 8.05 20.34
N PHE A 416 38.91 6.80 20.75
CA PHE A 416 37.96 5.74 20.38
C PHE A 416 37.89 4.65 21.46
N SER A 417 36.78 3.93 21.48
CA SER A 417 36.58 2.80 22.39
C SER A 417 37.36 1.57 21.95
N GLY A 418 37.88 0.84 22.94
CA GLY A 418 38.48 -0.48 22.79
C GLY A 418 37.47 -1.62 22.62
N GLY A 419 36.20 -1.35 22.93
CA GLY A 419 35.15 -2.36 22.97
C GLY A 419 34.21 -2.16 24.15
N PRO A 420 33.38 -3.18 24.47
CA PRO A 420 32.37 -3.09 25.52
C PRO A 420 32.92 -3.19 26.95
N ASP A 421 34.23 -3.35 27.13
CA ASP A 421 34.90 -3.49 28.43
C ASP A 421 35.18 -2.14 29.12
N GLY A 422 34.84 -1.03 28.47
CA GLY A 422 35.07 0.33 28.98
C GLY A 422 36.47 0.88 28.71
N SER A 423 37.29 0.18 27.93
CA SER A 423 38.62 0.66 27.53
C SER A 423 38.51 1.83 26.54
N LEU A 424 39.33 2.87 26.73
CA LEU A 424 39.47 4.01 25.81
C LEU A 424 40.91 4.14 25.35
N TYR A 425 41.09 4.37 24.05
CA TYR A 425 42.39 4.65 23.45
C TYR A 425 42.39 6.07 22.89
N ALA A 426 43.50 6.79 23.11
CA ALA A 426 43.64 8.16 22.65
C ALA A 426 45.04 8.43 22.11
N VAL A 427 45.13 9.26 21.08
CA VAL A 427 46.37 9.71 20.47
C VAL A 427 46.54 11.19 20.77
N VAL A 428 47.61 11.53 21.48
CA VAL A 428 48.00 12.93 21.74
C VAL A 428 48.33 13.60 20.41
N ALA A 429 47.75 14.79 20.18
CA ALA A 429 47.92 15.53 18.95
C ALA A 429 49.35 16.01 18.69
#